data_AF-A0A445DYL3-F1
#
_entry.id   AF-A0A445DYL3-F1
#
_cell.length_a   1.000
_cell.length_b   1.000
_cell.length_c   1.000
_cell.angle_alpha   90.00
_cell.angle_beta   90.00
_cell.angle_gamma   90.00
#
_symmetry.space_group_name_H-M   'P 1'
#
loop_
_entity.id
_entity.type
_entity.pdbx_description
1 polymer ?
#
loop_
_entity_poly.entity_id
_entity_poly.type
_entity_poly.pdbx_seq_one_letter_code
_entity_poly.pdbx_strand_id
1 'polypeptide(L)'
;MERYSNAFELPRDVWLAIAITVATTLIEDLCRFRMTCCVAHDVGDEDTVLRMVAIPPLHDMNWLWIRDPIGRRFFKRCIEIGHPELLFQEALRELYIRRNHAIGWEMLQNAARNGLDAAKYALSMELLIRRDDSDAKKEGLELFCMLEAGNLLPACYSSCFAVLTISWPDEVQMPEKGEEHTVCESTRCLTRGHMGLLYDYRRRAAERDSIHGVGGADHIRCIRCRADYEVERFVDIARGHLAAQYTVAMMLMLRDDAESKNKGLQTFRGLKAAGALTNCKLVFHSVVQGTWRHLRRLPMLNAENLVCSSHACPSRGNMGAIYCHQRYGRGWDVNDGDGGAAHIPCVHCRADYELILFVHLFD
;
A
#
# COMPACT_ATOMS: atom_id res chain seq x y z
N MET A 1 -57.09 -31.45 6.44
CA MET A 1 -56.66 -30.71 5.24
C MET A 1 -55.14 -30.64 5.32
N GLU A 2 -54.49 -31.69 4.85
CA GLU A 2 -53.04 -31.75 4.69
C GLU A 2 -52.63 -30.97 3.44
N ARG A 3 -51.39 -30.44 3.48
CA ARG A 3 -50.56 -29.80 2.44
C ARG A 3 -50.44 -28.28 2.55
N TYR A 4 -49.28 -27.87 3.07
CA TYR A 4 -48.23 -27.00 2.51
C TYR A 4 -47.12 -26.96 3.59
N SER A 5 -45.86 -27.35 3.44
CA SER A 5 -45.05 -27.90 2.36
C SER A 5 -43.91 -28.63 3.07
N ASN A 6 -43.71 -29.93 2.81
CA ASN A 6 -42.43 -30.58 3.06
C ASN A 6 -41.44 -29.98 2.05
N ALA A 7 -40.95 -28.76 2.32
CA ALA A 7 -39.74 -28.30 1.66
C ALA A 7 -38.68 -29.30 2.08
N PHE A 8 -38.08 -29.99 1.11
CA PHE A 8 -36.87 -30.76 1.34
C PHE A 8 -35.87 -29.81 2.02
N GLU A 9 -35.73 -29.91 3.34
CA GLU A 9 -34.65 -29.21 4.03
C GLU A 9 -33.37 -29.78 3.44
N LEU A 10 -32.63 -28.93 2.72
CA LEU A 10 -31.38 -29.33 2.11
C LEU A 10 -30.50 -29.92 3.23
N PRO A 11 -29.80 -31.03 2.95
CA PRO A 11 -28.81 -31.56 3.87
C PRO A 11 -27.81 -30.46 4.30
N ARG A 12 -27.35 -30.51 5.56
CA ARG A 12 -26.49 -29.47 6.15
C ARG A 12 -25.20 -29.25 5.36
N ASP A 13 -24.64 -30.31 4.79
CA ASP A 13 -23.47 -30.27 3.89
C ASP A 13 -23.74 -29.48 2.61
N VAL A 14 -24.96 -29.54 2.06
CA VAL A 14 -25.36 -28.73 0.91
C VAL A 14 -25.47 -27.26 1.31
N TRP A 15 -26.05 -26.96 2.47
CA TRP A 15 -26.05 -25.60 3.02
C TRP A 15 -24.63 -25.06 3.21
N LEU A 16 -23.72 -25.88 3.74
CA LEU A 16 -22.33 -25.51 3.96
C LEU A 16 -21.62 -25.22 2.63
N ALA A 17 -21.82 -26.05 1.61
CA ALA A 17 -21.25 -25.83 0.28
C ALA A 17 -21.75 -24.52 -0.36
N ILE A 18 -23.05 -24.23 -0.22
CA ILE A 18 -23.63 -22.96 -0.66
C ILE A 18 -22.98 -21.80 0.11
N ALA A 19 -22.92 -21.88 1.44
CA ALA A 19 -22.35 -20.83 2.28
C ALA A 19 -20.88 -20.55 1.95
N ILE A 20 -20.06 -21.59 1.72
CA ILE A 20 -18.67 -21.44 1.29
C ILE A 20 -18.61 -20.73 -0.07
N THR A 21 -19.42 -21.18 -1.03
CA THR A 21 -19.45 -20.59 -2.38
C THR A 21 -19.81 -19.10 -2.30
N VAL A 22 -20.85 -18.76 -1.55
CA VAL A 22 -21.27 -17.37 -1.30
C VAL A 22 -20.16 -16.59 -0.60
N ALA A 23 -19.56 -17.14 0.46
CA ALA A 23 -18.49 -16.48 1.21
C ALA A 23 -17.28 -16.15 0.33
N THR A 24 -16.92 -17.02 -0.61
CA THR A 24 -15.78 -16.80 -1.52
C THR A 24 -16.03 -15.78 -2.64
N THR A 25 -17.25 -15.24 -2.77
CA THR A 25 -17.56 -14.22 -3.78
C THR A 25 -17.37 -12.81 -3.23
N LEU A 26 -18.19 -12.41 -2.25
CA LEU A 26 -18.12 -11.12 -1.57
C LEU A 26 -18.65 -11.26 -0.13
N ILE A 27 -18.06 -10.50 0.79
CA ILE A 27 -18.51 -10.44 2.18
C ILE A 27 -19.97 -10.00 2.31
N GLU A 28 -20.43 -9.08 1.45
CA GLU A 28 -21.83 -8.63 1.44
C GLU A 28 -22.81 -9.75 1.09
N ASP A 29 -22.41 -10.69 0.24
CA ASP A 29 -23.26 -11.80 -0.16
C ASP A 29 -23.43 -12.81 0.98
N LEU A 30 -22.37 -13.04 1.78
CA LEU A 30 -22.49 -13.82 3.01
C LEU A 30 -23.44 -13.16 4.00
N CYS A 31 -23.35 -11.82 4.17
CA CYS A 31 -24.28 -11.09 5.02
C CYS A 31 -25.74 -11.25 4.54
N ARG A 32 -26.00 -11.13 3.24
CA ARG A 32 -27.34 -11.34 2.66
C ARG A 32 -27.82 -12.78 2.87
N PHE A 33 -26.95 -13.75 2.63
CA PHE A 33 -27.25 -15.17 2.84
C PHE A 33 -27.67 -15.47 4.28
N ARG A 34 -26.92 -14.97 5.27
CA ARG A 34 -27.24 -15.13 6.69
C ARG A 34 -28.59 -14.53 7.10
N MET A 35 -29.11 -13.54 6.36
CA MET A 35 -30.41 -12.94 6.62
C MET A 35 -31.60 -13.71 6.02
N THR A 36 -31.36 -14.74 5.20
CA THR A 36 -32.44 -15.44 4.47
C THR A 36 -33.25 -16.39 5.36
N CYS A 37 -32.62 -17.12 6.27
CA CYS A 37 -33.27 -18.06 7.20
C CYS A 37 -32.33 -18.48 8.34
N CYS A 38 -32.86 -19.12 9.38
CA CYS A 38 -32.08 -19.58 10.54
C CYS A 38 -30.96 -20.57 10.16
N VAL A 39 -31.23 -21.52 9.25
CA VAL A 39 -30.19 -22.48 8.83
C VAL A 39 -29.04 -21.79 8.10
N ALA A 40 -29.35 -20.84 7.21
CA ALA A 40 -28.33 -20.05 6.51
C ALA A 40 -27.55 -19.13 7.47
N HIS A 41 -28.21 -18.59 8.49
CA HIS A 41 -27.56 -17.85 9.57
C HIS A 41 -26.53 -18.72 10.30
N ASP A 42 -26.96 -19.89 10.78
CA ASP A 42 -26.14 -20.79 11.60
C ASP A 42 -24.96 -21.37 10.80
N VAL A 43 -25.19 -21.78 9.56
CA VAL A 43 -24.14 -22.29 8.68
C VAL A 43 -23.19 -21.17 8.25
N GLY A 44 -23.71 -19.97 8.00
CA GLY A 44 -22.90 -18.81 7.62
C GLY A 44 -21.96 -18.32 8.73
N ASP A 45 -22.23 -18.68 9.98
CA ASP A 45 -21.37 -18.39 11.14
C ASP A 45 -20.40 -19.53 11.50
N GLU A 46 -20.36 -20.61 10.71
CA GLU A 46 -19.38 -21.68 10.91
C GLU A 46 -17.96 -21.22 10.60
N ASP A 47 -17.01 -21.61 11.45
CA ASP A 47 -15.59 -21.25 11.31
C ASP A 47 -15.02 -21.62 9.93
N THR A 48 -15.47 -22.72 9.33
CA THR A 48 -15.05 -23.12 7.98
C THR A 48 -15.53 -22.16 6.89
N VAL A 49 -16.72 -21.57 7.05
CA VAL A 49 -17.25 -20.56 6.12
C VAL A 49 -16.52 -19.24 6.33
N LEU A 50 -16.44 -18.81 7.59
CA LEU A 50 -15.79 -17.55 7.96
C LEU A 50 -14.33 -17.50 7.53
N ARG A 51 -13.60 -18.62 7.52
CA ARG A 51 -12.21 -18.70 7.05
C ARG A 51 -12.07 -18.56 5.52
N MET A 52 -13.15 -18.74 4.76
CA MET A 52 -13.17 -18.71 3.29
C MET A 52 -13.77 -17.40 2.74
N VAL A 53 -14.08 -16.45 3.61
CA VAL A 53 -14.70 -15.18 3.20
C VAL A 53 -13.76 -14.41 2.28
N ALA A 54 -14.27 -13.95 1.15
CA ALA A 54 -13.56 -13.03 0.28
C ALA A 54 -13.47 -11.66 0.95
N ILE A 55 -12.28 -11.34 1.46
CA ILE A 55 -11.98 -10.01 2.00
C ILE A 55 -11.57 -9.12 0.84
N PRO A 56 -12.28 -8.01 0.59
CA PRO A 56 -11.88 -7.10 -0.47
C PRO A 56 -10.51 -6.48 -0.18
N PRO A 57 -9.74 -6.11 -1.23
CA PRO A 57 -8.50 -5.37 -1.06
C PRO A 57 -8.72 -4.11 -0.22
N LEU A 58 -7.70 -3.69 0.53
CA LEU A 58 -7.84 -2.57 1.47
C LEU A 58 -8.29 -1.25 0.84
N HIS A 59 -8.01 -1.01 -0.45
CA HIS A 59 -8.47 0.16 -1.18
C HIS A 59 -9.96 0.10 -1.56
N ASP A 60 -10.49 -1.12 -1.72
CA ASP A 60 -11.90 -1.39 -2.02
C ASP A 60 -12.71 -1.69 -0.75
N MET A 61 -12.05 -1.90 0.38
CA MET A 61 -12.70 -2.14 1.66
C MET A 61 -13.53 -0.92 2.06
N ASN A 62 -14.83 -1.14 2.24
CA ASN A 62 -15.70 -0.09 2.76
C ASN A 62 -15.31 0.22 4.22
N TRP A 63 -14.68 1.38 4.42
CA TRP A 63 -14.20 1.89 5.71
C TRP A 63 -15.24 1.87 6.83
N LEU A 64 -16.53 1.83 6.49
CA LEU A 64 -17.62 1.67 7.47
C LEU A 64 -17.52 0.33 8.21
N TRP A 65 -17.10 -0.76 7.57
CA TRP A 65 -16.96 -2.07 8.24
C TRP A 65 -15.88 -2.08 9.33
N ILE A 66 -14.82 -1.29 9.15
CA ILE A 66 -13.73 -1.14 10.12
C ILE A 66 -14.19 -0.25 11.30
N ARG A 67 -15.09 0.70 11.05
CA ARG A 67 -15.61 1.64 12.06
C ARG A 67 -16.83 1.11 12.81
N ASP A 68 -17.58 0.21 12.21
CA ASP A 68 -18.78 -0.39 12.80
C ASP A 68 -18.43 -1.44 13.88
N PRO A 69 -19.08 -1.42 15.06
CA PRO A 69 -18.82 -2.40 16.11
C PRO A 69 -19.10 -3.86 15.71
N ILE A 70 -20.07 -4.11 14.85
CA ILE A 70 -20.43 -5.46 14.38
C ILE A 70 -19.37 -5.94 13.38
N GLY A 71 -19.01 -5.09 12.40
CA GLY A 71 -17.92 -5.37 11.46
C GLY A 71 -16.59 -5.66 12.16
N ARG A 72 -16.23 -4.87 13.18
CA ARG A 72 -15.04 -5.16 14.00
C ARG A 72 -15.07 -6.51 14.70
N ARG A 73 -16.21 -6.90 15.29
CA ARG A 73 -16.36 -8.20 15.93
C ARG A 73 -16.25 -9.35 14.92
N PHE A 74 -16.82 -9.16 13.73
CA PHE A 74 -16.72 -10.12 12.64
C PHE A 74 -15.26 -10.33 12.20
N PHE A 75 -14.51 -9.26 11.89
CA PHE A 75 -13.11 -9.40 11.50
C PHE A 75 -12.24 -9.95 12.62
N LYS A 76 -12.49 -9.54 13.87
CA LYS A 76 -11.81 -10.12 15.03
C LYS A 76 -12.04 -11.63 15.11
N ARG A 77 -13.29 -12.10 14.94
CA ARG A 77 -13.60 -13.53 14.90
C ARG A 77 -12.89 -14.22 13.75
N CYS A 78 -12.85 -13.62 12.57
CA CYS A 78 -12.14 -14.17 11.41
C CYS A 78 -10.63 -14.29 11.66
N ILE A 79 -10.01 -13.34 12.35
CA ILE A 79 -8.60 -13.42 12.75
C ILE A 79 -8.38 -14.55 13.76
N GLU A 80 -9.25 -14.66 14.77
CA GLU A 80 -9.16 -15.70 15.83
C GLU A 80 -9.25 -17.13 15.26
N ILE A 81 -10.08 -17.35 14.24
CA ILE A 81 -10.19 -18.65 13.54
C ILE A 81 -9.08 -18.90 12.52
N GLY A 82 -8.21 -17.91 12.29
CA GLY A 82 -7.06 -18.02 11.40
C GLY A 82 -7.38 -17.76 9.92
N HIS A 83 -8.21 -16.78 9.61
CA HIS A 83 -8.44 -16.31 8.24
C HIS A 83 -7.12 -15.88 7.58
N PRO A 84 -6.68 -16.49 6.46
CA PRO A 84 -5.34 -16.27 5.91
C PRO A 84 -5.06 -14.81 5.52
N GLU A 85 -5.98 -14.18 4.77
CA GLU A 85 -5.83 -12.79 4.31
C GLU A 85 -5.75 -11.79 5.48
N LEU A 86 -6.67 -11.87 6.45
CA LEU A 86 -6.66 -10.99 7.61
C LEU A 86 -5.46 -11.21 8.52
N LEU A 87 -5.04 -12.47 8.72
CA LEU A 87 -3.81 -12.80 9.45
C LEU A 87 -2.60 -12.18 8.77
N PHE A 88 -2.50 -12.28 7.44
CA PHE A 88 -1.41 -11.66 6.68
C PHE A 88 -1.40 -10.13 6.84
N GLN A 89 -2.54 -9.47 6.66
CA GLN A 89 -2.63 -8.02 6.82
C GLN A 89 -2.25 -7.58 8.24
N GLU A 90 -2.73 -8.28 9.26
CA GLU A 90 -2.41 -7.98 10.65
C GLU A 90 -0.96 -8.31 10.99
N ALA A 91 -0.40 -9.40 10.44
CA ALA A 91 0.99 -9.78 10.62
C ALA A 91 1.95 -8.67 10.16
N LEU A 92 1.73 -8.10 8.97
CA LEU A 92 2.54 -7.00 8.47
C LEU A 92 2.42 -5.75 9.36
N ARG A 93 1.23 -5.47 9.90
CA ARG A 93 1.05 -4.36 10.87
C ARG A 93 1.79 -4.62 12.18
N GLU A 94 1.71 -5.83 12.71
CA GLU A 94 2.43 -6.21 13.93
C GLU A 94 3.94 -6.16 13.73
N LEU A 95 4.45 -6.63 12.59
CA LEU A 95 5.87 -6.63 12.27
C LEU A 95 6.41 -5.20 12.11
N TYR A 96 5.85 -4.44 11.18
CA TYR A 96 6.50 -3.21 10.72
C TYR A 96 5.92 -1.93 11.33
N ILE A 97 4.71 -1.96 11.88
CA ILE A 97 4.08 -0.75 12.44
C ILE A 97 4.11 -0.79 13.98
N ARG A 98 3.59 -1.87 14.57
CA ARG A 98 3.50 -2.02 16.03
C ARG A 98 4.73 -2.62 16.68
N ARG A 99 5.61 -3.23 15.87
CA ARG A 99 6.90 -3.84 16.28
C ARG A 99 6.76 -5.04 17.22
N ASN A 100 5.62 -5.71 17.22
CA ASN A 100 5.41 -6.95 17.94
C ASN A 100 5.87 -8.13 17.08
N HIS A 101 7.18 -8.26 16.94
CA HIS A 101 7.81 -9.19 16.00
C HIS A 101 7.38 -10.65 16.24
N ALA A 102 7.29 -11.10 17.49
CA ALA A 102 6.90 -12.48 17.80
C ALA A 102 5.47 -12.80 17.31
N ILE A 103 4.51 -11.91 17.57
CA ILE A 103 3.11 -12.09 17.19
C ILE A 103 2.97 -12.01 15.67
N GLY A 104 3.56 -10.97 15.06
CA GLY A 104 3.50 -10.80 13.61
C GLY A 104 4.17 -11.96 12.86
N TRP A 105 5.28 -12.48 13.37
CA TRP A 105 5.96 -13.66 12.81
C TRP A 105 5.12 -14.93 12.85
N GLU A 106 4.42 -15.18 13.97
CA GLU A 106 3.53 -16.32 14.11
C GLU A 106 2.33 -16.22 13.15
N MET A 107 1.69 -15.05 13.10
CA MET A 107 0.57 -14.79 12.19
C MET A 107 0.98 -14.97 10.72
N LEU A 108 2.15 -14.45 10.34
CA LEU A 108 2.67 -14.56 8.97
C LEU A 108 2.91 -16.02 8.56
N GLN A 109 3.56 -16.80 9.42
CA GLN A 109 3.77 -18.24 9.19
C GLN A 109 2.44 -18.98 9.08
N ASN A 110 1.46 -18.63 9.92
CA ASN A 110 0.14 -19.26 9.87
C ASN A 110 -0.57 -18.96 8.55
N ALA A 111 -0.59 -17.71 8.10
CA ALA A 111 -1.16 -17.34 6.80
C ALA A 111 -0.45 -18.05 5.62
N ALA A 112 0.89 -18.15 5.67
CA ALA A 112 1.67 -18.84 4.64
C ALA A 112 1.39 -20.36 4.60
N ARG A 113 1.29 -21.02 5.76
CA ARG A 113 0.94 -22.46 5.88
C ARG A 113 -0.47 -22.76 5.38
N ASN A 114 -1.40 -21.81 5.51
CA ASN A 114 -2.74 -21.93 4.95
C ASN A 114 -2.80 -21.62 3.44
N GLY A 115 -1.65 -21.44 2.78
CA GLY A 115 -1.54 -21.38 1.34
C GLY A 115 -1.62 -19.98 0.74
N LEU A 116 -1.73 -18.91 1.54
CA LEU A 116 -1.79 -17.55 1.01
C LEU A 116 -0.44 -17.15 0.41
N ASP A 117 -0.40 -16.93 -0.91
CA ASP A 117 0.85 -16.67 -1.63
C ASP A 117 1.50 -15.33 -1.24
N ALA A 118 0.69 -14.30 -0.95
CA ALA A 118 1.20 -13.03 -0.43
C ALA A 118 1.92 -13.20 0.93
N ALA A 119 1.43 -14.09 1.79
CA ALA A 119 2.09 -14.42 3.05
C ALA A 119 3.38 -15.21 2.83
N LYS A 120 3.40 -16.18 1.89
CA LYS A 120 4.63 -16.89 1.51
C LYS A 120 5.68 -15.92 0.96
N TYR A 121 5.25 -14.92 0.19
CA TYR A 121 6.13 -13.89 -0.34
C TYR A 121 6.74 -13.05 0.78
N ALA A 122 5.92 -12.49 1.67
CA ALA A 122 6.42 -11.70 2.80
C ALA A 122 7.33 -12.53 3.72
N LEU A 123 6.97 -13.80 3.99
CA LEU A 123 7.81 -14.72 4.74
C LEU A 123 9.14 -14.98 4.04
N SER A 124 9.13 -15.17 2.72
CA SER A 124 10.33 -15.32 1.91
C SER A 124 11.24 -14.10 2.03
N MET A 125 10.70 -12.89 1.88
CA MET A 125 11.48 -11.65 2.00
C MET A 125 12.12 -11.54 3.39
N GLU A 126 11.35 -11.76 4.44
CA GLU A 126 11.84 -11.75 5.81
C GLU A 126 12.97 -12.76 6.06
N LEU A 127 12.82 -13.99 5.57
CA LEU A 127 13.82 -15.04 5.71
C LEU A 127 15.12 -14.69 4.95
N LEU A 128 15.01 -14.08 3.77
CA LEU A 128 16.15 -13.68 2.95
C LEU A 128 16.90 -12.45 3.51
N ILE A 129 16.23 -11.62 4.32
CA ILE A 129 16.83 -10.46 5.00
C ILE A 129 17.68 -10.88 6.21
N ARG A 130 17.38 -12.01 6.86
CA ARG A 130 18.14 -12.52 8.00
C ARG A 130 19.59 -12.80 7.61
N ARG A 131 20.54 -12.16 8.29
CA ARG A 131 21.96 -12.16 7.88
C ARG A 131 22.65 -13.50 8.07
N ASP A 132 22.45 -14.14 9.22
CA ASP A 132 23.32 -15.23 9.71
C ASP A 132 22.63 -16.61 9.76
N ASP A 133 21.50 -16.75 9.07
CA ASP A 133 20.69 -17.96 9.09
C ASP A 133 20.62 -18.56 7.68
N SER A 134 21.58 -19.44 7.36
CA SER A 134 21.65 -20.09 6.05
C SER A 134 20.44 -20.98 5.76
N ASP A 135 19.88 -21.60 6.81
CA ASP A 135 18.72 -22.46 6.69
C ASP A 135 17.47 -21.63 6.41
N ALA A 136 17.29 -20.50 7.11
CA ALA A 136 16.24 -19.54 6.79
C ALA A 136 16.39 -18.99 5.37
N LYS A 137 17.59 -18.60 4.93
CA LYS A 137 17.79 -18.11 3.54
C LYS A 137 17.43 -19.18 2.51
N LYS A 138 17.75 -20.45 2.79
CA LYS A 138 17.39 -21.56 1.92
C LYS A 138 15.87 -21.73 1.84
N GLU A 139 15.18 -21.75 2.98
CA GLU A 139 13.71 -21.81 3.06
C GLU A 139 13.07 -20.62 2.34
N GLY A 140 13.57 -19.41 2.59
CA GLY A 140 13.11 -18.19 1.92
C GLY A 140 13.29 -18.25 0.41
N LEU A 141 14.40 -18.80 -0.07
CA LEU A 141 14.67 -18.97 -1.51
C LEU A 141 13.77 -20.05 -2.13
N GLU A 142 13.45 -21.13 -1.42
CA GLU A 142 12.50 -22.15 -1.87
C GLU A 142 11.10 -21.56 -2.06
N LEU A 143 10.60 -20.79 -1.09
CA LEU A 143 9.35 -20.05 -1.21
C LEU A 143 9.36 -19.09 -2.40
N PHE A 144 10.46 -18.33 -2.57
CA PHE A 144 10.64 -17.41 -3.68
C PHE A 144 10.56 -18.12 -5.04
N CYS A 145 11.25 -19.25 -5.19
CA CYS A 145 11.27 -20.01 -6.44
C CYS A 145 9.88 -20.56 -6.82
N MET A 146 9.09 -20.99 -5.83
CA MET A 146 7.71 -21.42 -6.07
C MET A 146 6.83 -20.27 -6.61
N LEU A 147 6.93 -19.08 -6.01
CA LEU A 147 6.17 -17.91 -6.42
C LEU A 147 6.61 -17.37 -7.78
N GLU A 148 7.92 -17.41 -8.06
CA GLU A 148 8.50 -17.07 -9.35
C GLU A 148 7.98 -18.00 -10.46
N ALA A 149 8.01 -19.31 -10.23
CA ALA A 149 7.50 -20.29 -11.20
C ALA A 149 6.01 -20.11 -11.50
N GLY A 150 5.24 -19.61 -10.52
CA GLY A 150 3.82 -19.27 -10.69
C GLY A 150 3.56 -17.88 -11.27
N ASN A 151 4.59 -17.06 -11.54
CA ASN A 151 4.47 -15.64 -11.91
C ASN A 151 3.65 -14.81 -10.89
N LEU A 152 3.71 -15.18 -9.61
CA LEU A 152 2.90 -14.58 -8.54
C LEU A 152 3.58 -13.40 -7.84
N LEU A 153 4.89 -13.21 -8.05
CA LEU A 153 5.67 -12.16 -7.38
C LEU A 153 5.09 -10.76 -7.55
N PRO A 154 4.66 -10.30 -8.74
CA PRO A 154 4.09 -8.96 -8.88
C PRO A 154 2.81 -8.76 -8.05
N ALA A 155 1.90 -9.74 -8.07
CA ALA A 155 0.65 -9.67 -7.32
C ALA A 155 0.89 -9.75 -5.80
N CYS A 156 1.83 -10.60 -5.35
CA CYS A 156 2.20 -10.71 -3.95
C CYS A 156 2.85 -9.41 -3.44
N TYR A 157 3.77 -8.82 -4.22
CA TYR A 157 4.35 -7.52 -3.92
C TYR A 157 3.27 -6.45 -3.79
N SER A 158 2.34 -6.38 -4.74
CA SER A 158 1.21 -5.43 -4.70
C SER A 158 0.35 -5.61 -3.44
N SER A 159 0.18 -6.84 -2.95
CA SER A 159 -0.55 -7.12 -1.72
C SER A 159 0.18 -6.59 -0.49
N CYS A 160 1.49 -6.85 -0.36
CA CYS A 160 2.31 -6.28 0.71
C CYS A 160 2.33 -4.75 0.66
N PHE A 161 2.50 -4.20 -0.54
CA PHE A 161 2.48 -2.76 -0.78
C PHE A 161 1.16 -2.14 -0.31
N ALA A 162 0.01 -2.73 -0.68
CA ALA A 162 -1.29 -2.23 -0.26
C ALA A 162 -1.43 -2.18 1.27
N VAL A 163 -0.95 -3.19 2.00
CA VAL A 163 -1.04 -3.19 3.48
C VAL A 163 -0.15 -2.12 4.11
N LEU A 164 1.09 -2.00 3.65
CA LEU A 164 2.10 -1.15 4.27
C LEU A 164 1.93 0.33 3.91
N THR A 165 1.34 0.64 2.77
CA THR A 165 1.21 2.03 2.29
C THR A 165 0.00 2.80 2.85
N ILE A 166 -0.90 2.12 3.56
CA ILE A 166 -2.06 2.77 4.23
C ILE A 166 -1.64 3.43 5.55
N SER A 167 -0.46 3.08 6.07
CA SER A 167 0.06 3.59 7.34
C SER A 167 1.05 4.73 7.10
N TRP A 168 1.31 5.55 8.11
CA TRP A 168 2.19 6.72 7.94
C TRP A 168 3.63 6.26 7.63
N PRO A 169 4.38 6.94 6.74
CA PRO A 169 5.75 6.53 6.38
C PRO A 169 6.70 6.42 7.58
N ASP A 170 6.53 7.27 8.60
CA ASP A 170 7.34 7.26 9.82
C ASP A 170 6.91 6.18 10.83
N GLU A 171 5.74 5.58 10.63
CA GLU A 171 5.23 4.47 11.45
C GLU A 171 5.73 3.11 10.95
N VAL A 172 5.97 2.98 9.64
CA VAL A 172 6.45 1.73 9.04
C VAL A 172 7.96 1.63 9.18
N GLN A 173 8.41 0.72 10.03
CA GLN A 173 9.81 0.37 10.20
C GLN A 173 10.13 -0.92 9.44
N MET A 174 10.68 -0.78 8.24
CA MET A 174 11.20 -1.91 7.50
C MET A 174 12.52 -2.39 8.10
N PRO A 175 12.81 -3.70 8.01
CA PRO A 175 14.05 -4.26 8.52
C PRO A 175 15.26 -3.62 7.84
N GLU A 176 16.27 -3.30 8.64
CA GLU A 176 17.50 -2.69 8.13
C GLU A 176 18.31 -3.73 7.34
N LYS A 177 18.46 -3.46 6.04
CA LYS A 177 19.38 -4.22 5.20
C LYS A 177 20.80 -4.01 5.71
N GLY A 178 21.53 -5.11 5.91
CA GLY A 178 22.98 -5.03 6.11
C GLY A 178 23.75 -4.67 4.87
N GLU A 179 24.93 -4.10 5.06
CA GLU A 179 25.91 -3.86 4.00
C GLU A 179 26.21 -5.14 3.19
N GLU A 180 25.96 -6.34 3.75
CA GLU A 180 26.17 -7.66 3.13
C GLU A 180 24.92 -8.57 3.03
N HIS A 181 23.70 -8.04 2.91
CA HIS A 181 22.57 -8.88 2.48
C HIS A 181 22.78 -9.29 1.00
N THR A 182 23.32 -10.50 0.79
CA THR A 182 23.42 -11.15 -0.52
C THR A 182 23.01 -12.62 -0.40
N VAL A 183 22.01 -13.00 -1.20
CA VAL A 183 21.51 -14.35 -1.40
C VAL A 183 22.36 -15.06 -2.45
N CYS A 184 22.85 -14.34 -3.47
CA CYS A 184 23.75 -14.91 -4.45
C CYS A 184 25.18 -15.06 -3.92
N GLU A 185 25.54 -16.29 -3.52
CA GLU A 185 26.90 -16.63 -3.05
C GLU A 185 27.91 -16.89 -4.19
N SER A 186 27.46 -17.01 -5.44
CA SER A 186 28.34 -17.35 -6.56
C SER A 186 29.30 -16.21 -6.89
N THR A 187 30.60 -16.44 -6.71
CA THR A 187 31.67 -15.50 -7.09
C THR A 187 31.80 -15.33 -8.61
N ARG A 188 31.18 -16.22 -9.40
CA ARG A 188 31.18 -16.17 -10.86
C ARG A 188 29.97 -15.43 -11.45
N CYS A 189 29.01 -15.05 -10.61
CA CYS A 189 27.81 -14.37 -11.06
C CYS A 189 28.10 -12.87 -11.27
N LEU A 190 28.04 -12.42 -12.52
CA LEU A 190 28.36 -11.04 -12.90
C LEU A 190 27.40 -10.00 -12.30
N THR A 191 26.20 -10.41 -11.89
CA THR A 191 25.19 -9.52 -11.28
C THR A 191 25.25 -9.51 -9.74
N ARG A 192 26.09 -10.35 -9.12
CA ARG A 192 26.18 -10.44 -7.66
C ARG A 192 26.59 -9.10 -7.06
N GLY A 193 25.91 -8.69 -5.98
CA GLY A 193 26.25 -7.47 -5.23
C GLY A 193 25.84 -6.16 -5.93
N HIS A 194 25.34 -6.21 -7.16
CA HIS A 194 24.95 -5.03 -7.93
C HIS A 194 23.45 -4.71 -7.87
N MET A 195 22.64 -5.54 -7.21
CA MET A 195 21.18 -5.43 -7.26
C MET A 195 20.63 -4.16 -6.59
N GLY A 196 21.20 -3.72 -5.47
CA GLY A 196 20.84 -2.43 -4.87
C GLY A 196 21.09 -1.24 -5.80
N LEU A 197 22.25 -1.21 -6.46
CA LEU A 197 22.58 -0.16 -7.44
C LEU A 197 21.64 -0.18 -8.65
N LEU A 198 21.33 -1.38 -9.15
CA LEU A 198 20.40 -1.57 -10.26
C LEU A 198 18.99 -1.14 -9.90
N TYR A 199 18.52 -1.50 -8.69
CA TYR A 199 17.23 -1.06 -8.16
C TYR A 199 17.17 0.46 -8.04
N ASP A 200 18.16 1.08 -7.41
CA ASP A 200 18.24 2.54 -7.25
C ASP A 200 18.26 3.27 -8.59
N TYR A 201 19.04 2.78 -9.57
CA TYR A 201 19.08 3.33 -10.92
C TYR A 201 17.70 3.30 -11.58
N ARG A 202 17.00 2.17 -11.49
CA ARG A 202 15.68 1.99 -12.11
C ARG A 202 14.60 2.80 -11.43
N ARG A 203 14.61 2.84 -10.09
CA ARG A 203 13.71 3.69 -9.32
C ARG A 203 13.85 5.15 -9.76
N ARG A 204 15.07 5.67 -9.82
CA ARG A 204 15.36 7.04 -10.29
C ARG A 204 15.02 7.27 -11.76
N ALA A 205 15.16 6.26 -12.61
CA ALA A 205 14.78 6.35 -14.02
C ALA A 205 13.25 6.42 -14.18
N ALA A 206 12.51 5.62 -13.41
CA ALA A 206 11.05 5.64 -13.36
C ALA A 206 10.52 6.96 -12.76
N GLU A 207 11.16 7.50 -11.72
CA GLU A 207 10.87 8.84 -11.17
C GLU A 207 11.07 10.00 -12.16
N ARG A 208 11.79 9.76 -13.26
CA ARG A 208 12.08 10.76 -14.30
C ARG A 208 11.33 10.49 -15.62
N ASP A 209 10.36 9.59 -15.61
CA ASP A 209 9.63 9.12 -16.79
C ASP A 209 10.56 8.68 -17.94
N SER A 210 11.74 8.16 -17.60
CA SER A 210 12.67 7.64 -18.60
C SER A 210 12.18 6.27 -19.09
N ILE A 211 12.12 6.11 -20.42
CA ILE A 211 11.81 4.83 -21.08
C ILE A 211 12.73 3.69 -20.58
N HIS A 212 13.93 4.02 -20.12
CA HIS A 212 14.92 3.06 -19.60
C HIS A 212 14.64 2.57 -18.17
N GLY A 213 13.66 3.17 -17.46
CA GLY A 213 13.17 2.69 -16.16
C GLY A 213 12.13 1.59 -16.26
N VAL A 214 11.60 1.34 -17.47
CA VAL A 214 10.50 0.41 -17.71
C VAL A 214 11.07 -0.97 -18.06
N GLY A 215 11.34 -1.75 -17.03
CA GLY A 215 11.76 -3.13 -17.16
C GLY A 215 11.94 -3.71 -15.78
N GLY A 216 11.10 -4.69 -15.41
CA GLY A 216 11.17 -5.36 -14.11
C GLY A 216 12.42 -6.23 -13.98
N ALA A 217 12.41 -7.13 -13.01
CA ALA A 217 13.52 -8.04 -12.74
C ALA A 217 13.79 -9.07 -13.88
N ASP A 218 12.99 -9.05 -14.96
CA ASP A 218 12.98 -10.06 -16.04
C ASP A 218 14.32 -10.28 -16.75
N HIS A 219 15.15 -9.23 -16.82
CA HIS A 219 16.50 -9.29 -17.36
C HIS A 219 17.54 -9.96 -16.42
N ILE A 220 17.19 -10.23 -15.15
CA ILE A 220 18.07 -10.86 -14.15
C ILE A 220 17.93 -12.38 -14.26
N ARG A 221 18.87 -13.02 -14.95
CA ARG A 221 18.85 -14.48 -15.19
C ARG A 221 19.13 -15.32 -13.95
N CYS A 222 19.92 -14.81 -13.02
CA CYS A 222 20.26 -15.55 -11.79
C CYS A 222 19.12 -15.41 -10.79
N ILE A 223 18.46 -16.52 -10.44
CA ILE A 223 17.33 -16.52 -9.49
C ILE A 223 17.71 -15.92 -8.13
N ARG A 224 18.94 -16.17 -7.66
CA ARG A 224 19.44 -15.61 -6.39
C ARG A 224 19.66 -14.10 -6.48
N CYS A 225 20.18 -13.60 -7.59
CA CYS A 225 20.28 -12.14 -7.80
C CYS A 225 18.90 -11.51 -8.02
N ARG A 226 17.95 -12.25 -8.58
CA ARG A 226 16.57 -11.78 -8.71
C ARG A 226 15.90 -11.69 -7.34
N ALA A 227 16.14 -12.65 -6.45
CA ALA A 227 15.73 -12.58 -5.06
C ALA A 227 16.40 -11.40 -4.33
N ASP A 228 17.71 -11.18 -4.52
CA ASP A 228 18.40 -9.98 -4.01
C ASP A 228 17.70 -8.69 -4.48
N TYR A 229 17.38 -8.56 -5.77
CA TYR A 229 16.66 -7.40 -6.32
C TYR A 229 15.26 -7.24 -5.71
N GLU A 230 14.53 -8.34 -5.51
CA GLU A 230 13.20 -8.28 -4.94
C GLU A 230 13.21 -7.90 -3.46
N VAL A 231 14.24 -8.32 -2.70
CA VAL A 231 14.42 -7.86 -1.32
C VAL A 231 14.71 -6.35 -1.26
N GLU A 232 15.51 -5.80 -2.20
CA GLU A 232 15.68 -4.34 -2.29
C GLU A 232 14.33 -3.65 -2.46
N ARG A 233 13.53 -4.15 -3.40
CA ARG A 233 12.22 -3.62 -3.71
C ARG A 233 11.26 -3.75 -2.52
N PHE A 234 11.33 -4.85 -1.76
CA PHE A 234 10.50 -5.09 -0.58
C PHE A 234 10.87 -4.16 0.57
N VAL A 235 12.14 -4.07 0.95
CA VAL A 235 12.62 -3.19 2.04
C VAL A 235 12.34 -1.72 1.71
N ASP A 236 12.38 -1.37 0.42
CA ASP A 236 12.06 -0.02 -0.04
C ASP A 236 10.55 0.26 -0.07
N ILE A 237 9.65 -0.68 0.25
CA ILE A 237 8.18 -0.42 0.30
C ILE A 237 7.86 0.78 1.22
N ALA A 238 8.50 0.88 2.38
CA ALA A 238 8.27 2.02 3.30
C ALA A 238 8.92 3.33 2.83
N ARG A 239 9.99 3.26 2.04
CA ARG A 239 10.56 4.42 1.33
C ARG A 239 9.75 4.77 0.08
N GLY A 240 8.96 3.81 -0.41
CA GLY A 240 8.48 3.68 -1.78
C GLY A 240 7.10 4.22 -2.04
N HIS A 241 6.67 5.27 -1.35
CA HIS A 241 5.58 6.07 -1.88
C HIS A 241 5.86 7.54 -1.69
N LEU A 242 6.76 8.06 -2.51
CA LEU A 242 6.94 9.50 -2.69
C LEU A 242 5.57 10.19 -2.87
N ALA A 243 4.59 9.55 -3.51
CA ALA A 243 3.23 10.10 -3.63
C ALA A 243 2.37 10.03 -2.34
N ALA A 244 2.56 9.05 -1.46
CA ALA A 244 1.87 9.01 -0.17
C ALA A 244 2.56 10.00 0.78
N GLN A 245 3.89 10.07 0.77
CA GLN A 245 4.67 11.13 1.40
C GLN A 245 4.24 12.52 0.88
N TYR A 246 3.95 12.66 -0.41
CA TYR A 246 3.41 13.90 -0.99
C TYR A 246 2.03 14.19 -0.42
N THR A 247 1.12 13.22 -0.43
CA THR A 247 -0.23 13.36 0.14
C THR A 247 -0.18 13.73 1.63
N VAL A 248 0.66 13.04 2.41
CA VAL A 248 0.93 13.29 3.82
C VAL A 248 1.51 14.69 4.04
N ALA A 249 2.51 15.08 3.24
CA ALA A 249 3.10 16.41 3.33
C ALA A 249 2.04 17.49 3.09
N MET A 250 1.20 17.33 2.05
CA MET A 250 0.13 18.27 1.75
C MET A 250 -0.91 18.31 2.88
N MET A 251 -1.38 17.16 3.35
CA MET A 251 -2.36 17.06 4.44
C MET A 251 -1.84 17.65 5.75
N LEU A 252 -0.56 17.44 6.08
CA LEU A 252 0.08 18.01 7.28
C LEU A 252 0.22 19.54 7.17
N MET A 253 0.57 20.06 5.99
CA MET A 253 0.66 21.50 5.76
C MET A 253 -0.73 22.19 5.71
N LEU A 254 -1.80 21.46 5.42
CA LEU A 254 -3.20 21.92 5.53
C LEU A 254 -3.76 21.91 6.96
N ARG A 255 -3.01 21.45 7.97
CA ARG A 255 -3.45 21.57 9.38
C ARG A 255 -3.14 22.97 9.90
N ASP A 256 -3.83 23.41 10.95
CA ASP A 256 -3.64 24.76 11.49
C ASP A 256 -2.45 24.86 12.49
N ASP A 257 -1.90 23.72 12.93
CA ASP A 257 -0.81 23.70 13.90
C ASP A 257 0.58 23.79 13.25
N ALA A 258 1.45 24.61 13.84
CA ALA A 258 2.80 24.88 13.32
C ALA A 258 3.71 23.64 13.31
N GLU A 259 3.51 22.70 14.24
CA GLU A 259 4.29 21.47 14.32
C GLU A 259 4.03 20.57 13.11
N SER A 260 2.76 20.31 12.79
CA SER A 260 2.36 19.54 11.61
C SER A 260 2.80 20.22 10.33
N LYS A 261 2.64 21.56 10.21
CA LYS A 261 3.13 22.30 9.04
C LYS A 261 4.64 22.14 8.83
N ASN A 262 5.43 22.20 9.91
CA ASN A 262 6.88 22.02 9.83
C ASN A 262 7.26 20.59 9.42
N LYS A 263 6.58 19.57 9.97
CA LYS A 263 6.77 18.17 9.56
C LYS A 263 6.42 17.97 8.08
N GLY A 264 5.25 18.46 7.65
CA GLY A 264 4.84 18.40 6.25
C GLY A 264 5.82 19.12 5.31
N LEU A 265 6.32 20.28 5.71
CA LEU A 265 7.33 21.02 4.94
C LEU A 265 8.68 20.29 4.86
N GLN A 266 9.09 19.61 5.93
CA GLN A 266 10.31 18.79 5.94
C GLN A 266 10.19 17.62 4.95
N THR A 267 9.06 16.91 4.98
CA THR A 267 8.76 15.84 4.02
C THR A 267 8.72 16.39 2.58
N PHE A 268 8.06 17.53 2.36
CA PHE A 268 8.02 18.20 1.07
C PHE A 268 9.42 18.57 0.54
N ARG A 269 10.32 19.05 1.40
CA ARG A 269 11.72 19.32 1.02
C ARG A 269 12.45 18.05 0.55
N GLY A 270 12.22 16.93 1.23
CA GLY A 270 12.75 15.62 0.82
C GLY A 270 12.27 15.22 -0.57
N LEU A 271 10.97 15.33 -0.82
CA LEU A 271 10.35 15.02 -2.12
C LEU A 271 10.86 15.92 -3.25
N LYS A 272 11.02 17.22 -2.97
CA LYS A 272 11.58 18.18 -3.92
C LYS A 272 13.05 17.86 -4.25
N ALA A 273 13.86 17.54 -3.23
CA ALA A 273 15.26 17.17 -3.43
C ALA A 273 15.42 15.88 -4.23
N ALA A 274 14.47 14.95 -4.08
CA ALA A 274 14.38 13.72 -4.87
C ALA A 274 13.88 13.95 -6.32
N GLY A 275 13.35 15.13 -6.66
CA GLY A 275 12.75 15.39 -7.97
C GLY A 275 11.41 14.66 -8.18
N ALA A 276 10.76 14.24 -7.09
CA ALA A 276 9.65 13.30 -7.13
C ALA A 276 8.26 13.95 -7.35
N LEU A 277 8.15 15.26 -7.16
CA LEU A 277 6.86 15.95 -7.02
C LEU A 277 5.91 15.74 -8.20
N THR A 278 6.40 15.74 -9.44
CA THR A 278 5.57 15.53 -10.64
C THR A 278 4.95 14.14 -10.66
N ASN A 279 5.76 13.10 -10.48
CA ASN A 279 5.30 11.71 -10.49
C ASN A 279 4.37 11.44 -9.30
N CYS A 280 4.63 12.07 -8.15
CA CYS A 280 3.72 12.03 -7.01
C CYS A 280 2.32 12.58 -7.34
N LYS A 281 2.26 13.72 -8.04
CA LYS A 281 0.99 14.33 -8.44
C LYS A 281 0.20 13.44 -9.40
N LEU A 282 0.88 12.86 -10.40
CA LEU A 282 0.26 11.95 -11.38
C LEU A 282 -0.34 10.71 -10.70
N VAL A 283 0.42 10.08 -9.81
CA VAL A 283 -0.03 8.90 -9.05
C VAL A 283 -1.16 9.26 -8.10
N PHE A 284 -1.09 10.41 -7.42
CA PHE A 284 -2.18 10.84 -6.55
C PHE A 284 -3.47 11.16 -7.32
N HIS A 285 -3.35 11.84 -8.46
CA HIS A 285 -4.49 12.18 -9.31
C HIS A 285 -5.23 10.95 -9.82
N SER A 286 -4.52 9.89 -10.24
CA SER A 286 -5.18 8.63 -10.66
C SER A 286 -5.94 7.96 -9.50
N VAL A 287 -5.40 8.00 -8.28
CA VAL A 287 -6.04 7.48 -7.06
C VAL A 287 -7.29 8.30 -6.70
N VAL A 288 -7.22 9.63 -6.77
CA VAL A 288 -8.35 10.52 -6.44
C VAL A 288 -9.49 10.40 -7.44
N GLN A 289 -9.18 10.35 -8.74
CA GLN A 289 -10.18 10.18 -9.80
C GLN A 289 -10.93 8.85 -9.69
N GLY A 290 -10.28 7.78 -9.20
CA GLY A 290 -10.90 6.47 -9.00
C GLY A 290 -11.64 6.31 -7.67
N THR A 291 -11.15 6.90 -6.58
CA THR A 291 -11.53 6.45 -5.21
C THR A 291 -12.06 7.57 -4.31
N TRP A 292 -11.65 8.83 -4.52
CA TRP A 292 -11.92 9.93 -3.56
C TRP A 292 -12.98 10.94 -4.04
N ARG A 293 -13.47 10.84 -5.29
CA ARG A 293 -14.56 11.69 -5.82
C ARG A 293 -15.85 11.66 -5.00
N HIS A 294 -16.05 10.63 -4.18
CA HIS A 294 -17.25 10.46 -3.35
C HIS A 294 -17.08 10.95 -1.90
N LEU A 295 -15.90 11.46 -1.50
CA LEU A 295 -15.68 11.98 -0.16
C LEU A 295 -16.35 13.35 0.00
N ARG A 296 -17.27 13.47 0.96
CA ARG A 296 -18.03 14.70 1.26
C ARG A 296 -17.20 15.83 1.90
N ARG A 297 -15.89 15.63 2.13
CA ARG A 297 -15.01 16.63 2.76
C ARG A 297 -13.74 16.75 1.93
N LEU A 298 -13.76 17.70 1.00
CA LEU A 298 -12.57 18.09 0.25
C LEU A 298 -11.66 18.94 1.15
N PRO A 299 -10.33 18.79 1.05
CA PRO A 299 -9.42 19.69 1.73
C PRO A 299 -9.63 21.11 1.20
N MET A 300 -9.73 22.11 2.08
CA MET A 300 -9.83 23.52 1.67
C MET A 300 -8.56 24.25 2.02
N LEU A 301 -8.09 25.10 1.11
CA LEU A 301 -7.01 26.04 1.37
C LEU A 301 -7.59 27.34 1.94
N ASN A 302 -7.22 27.71 3.16
CA ASN A 302 -7.55 28.99 3.77
C ASN A 302 -6.28 29.84 3.98
N ALA A 303 -6.44 31.10 4.40
CA ALA A 303 -5.31 32.00 4.67
C ALA A 303 -4.42 31.53 5.82
N GLU A 304 -4.94 30.69 6.72
CA GLU A 304 -4.21 30.11 7.84
C GLU A 304 -3.34 28.93 7.39
N ASN A 305 -3.62 28.28 6.25
CA ASN A 305 -2.82 27.18 5.69
C ASN A 305 -1.54 27.63 4.97
N LEU A 306 -1.29 28.94 4.85
CA LEU A 306 -0.08 29.46 4.22
C LEU A 306 1.17 29.11 5.05
N VAL A 307 2.11 28.42 4.41
CA VAL A 307 3.39 27.97 4.94
C VAL A 307 4.42 29.11 4.90
N CYS A 308 4.32 30.06 3.95
CA CYS A 308 5.18 31.24 3.94
C CYS A 308 4.67 32.36 4.87
N SER A 309 5.36 32.55 6.00
CA SER A 309 5.08 33.60 6.98
C SER A 309 5.96 34.85 6.86
N SER A 310 6.95 34.86 5.96
CA SER A 310 7.90 35.98 5.83
C SER A 310 7.28 37.18 5.13
N HIS A 311 7.21 38.34 5.80
CA HIS A 311 6.73 39.59 5.20
C HIS A 311 7.71 40.20 4.19
N ALA A 312 8.98 39.78 4.23
CA ALA A 312 10.01 40.21 3.30
C ALA A 312 10.09 39.32 2.04
N CYS A 313 9.28 38.25 1.96
CA CYS A 313 9.33 37.35 0.81
C CYS A 313 8.59 37.96 -0.39
N PRO A 314 9.27 38.22 -1.52
CA PRO A 314 8.67 38.88 -2.69
C PRO A 314 7.60 38.01 -3.38
N SER A 315 7.62 36.69 -3.14
CA SER A 315 6.69 35.74 -3.72
C SER A 315 5.45 35.50 -2.84
N ARG A 316 5.41 36.01 -1.60
CA ARG A 316 4.30 35.75 -0.67
C ARG A 316 2.99 36.36 -1.16
N GLY A 317 1.89 35.63 -0.99
CA GLY A 317 0.54 36.08 -1.37
C GLY A 317 0.25 36.03 -2.87
N ASN A 318 1.25 35.79 -3.72
CA ASN A 318 1.12 35.80 -5.18
C ASN A 318 0.85 34.41 -5.79
N MET A 319 0.89 33.34 -4.98
CA MET A 319 0.81 31.96 -5.51
C MET A 319 -0.53 31.66 -6.21
N GLY A 320 -1.65 32.18 -5.70
CA GLY A 320 -2.95 32.04 -6.35
C GLY A 320 -3.02 32.74 -7.71
N ALA A 321 -2.38 33.92 -7.85
CA ALA A 321 -2.31 34.64 -9.11
C ALA A 321 -1.40 33.93 -10.13
N ILE A 322 -0.26 33.39 -9.66
CA ILE A 322 0.64 32.57 -10.49
C ILE A 322 -0.07 31.32 -11.00
N TYR A 323 -0.80 30.62 -10.12
CA TYR A 323 -1.61 29.47 -10.48
C TYR A 323 -2.68 29.82 -11.54
N CYS A 324 -3.46 30.88 -11.32
CA CYS A 324 -4.49 31.30 -12.28
C CYS A 324 -3.90 31.67 -13.64
N HIS A 325 -2.80 32.41 -13.67
CA HIS A 325 -2.16 32.82 -14.93
C HIS A 325 -1.72 31.61 -15.76
N GLN A 326 -1.24 30.54 -15.12
CA GLN A 326 -0.83 29.32 -15.81
C GLN A 326 -2.03 28.50 -16.31
N ARG A 327 -3.09 28.39 -15.51
CA ARG A 327 -4.32 27.67 -15.87
C ARG A 327 -4.99 28.23 -17.12
N TYR A 328 -5.07 29.56 -17.25
CA TYR A 328 -5.70 30.21 -18.41
C TYR A 328 -4.77 30.38 -19.62
N GLY A 329 -3.45 30.36 -19.42
CA GLY A 329 -2.47 30.69 -20.46
C GLY A 329 -2.00 29.52 -21.34
N ARG A 330 -2.03 28.27 -20.85
CA ARG A 330 -1.44 27.11 -21.56
C ARG A 330 -2.33 25.89 -21.76
N GLY A 331 -3.50 25.84 -21.11
CA GLY A 331 -4.24 24.58 -20.97
C GLY A 331 -3.53 23.70 -19.94
N TRP A 332 -4.27 23.10 -19.03
CA TRP A 332 -3.71 22.30 -17.96
C TRP A 332 -3.35 20.91 -18.47
N ASP A 333 -2.06 20.56 -18.46
CA ASP A 333 -1.60 19.19 -18.56
C ASP A 333 -1.00 18.78 -17.21
N VAL A 334 -1.43 17.66 -16.63
CA VAL A 334 -0.83 17.11 -15.41
C VAL A 334 0.65 16.75 -15.65
N ASN A 335 1.04 16.65 -16.93
CA ASN A 335 2.41 16.47 -17.41
C ASN A 335 3.22 17.76 -17.52
N ASP A 336 2.63 18.95 -17.31
CA ASP A 336 3.41 20.17 -17.19
C ASP A 336 4.21 20.08 -15.89
N GLY A 337 5.46 19.60 -16.02
CA GLY A 337 6.41 19.53 -14.92
C GLY A 337 6.65 20.91 -14.29
N ASP A 338 7.63 20.98 -13.39
CA ASP A 338 8.04 22.16 -12.60
C ASP A 338 8.15 23.53 -13.33
N GLY A 339 7.95 23.64 -14.65
CA GLY A 339 8.01 24.88 -15.43
C GLY A 339 7.13 26.04 -14.91
N GLY A 340 6.06 25.74 -14.17
CA GLY A 340 5.27 26.75 -13.47
C GLY A 340 5.87 27.26 -12.15
N ALA A 341 6.64 26.42 -11.47
CA ALA A 341 7.21 26.65 -10.14
C ALA A 341 8.73 26.85 -10.14
N ALA A 342 9.40 26.68 -11.29
CA ALA A 342 10.84 26.80 -11.47
C ALA A 342 11.35 28.21 -11.10
N HIS A 343 10.51 29.22 -11.24
CA HIS A 343 10.82 30.62 -10.93
C HIS A 343 10.46 31.03 -9.49
N ILE A 344 10.03 30.11 -8.62
CA ILE A 344 9.70 30.39 -7.22
C ILE A 344 10.93 30.06 -6.34
N PRO A 345 11.74 31.05 -5.93
CA PRO A 345 12.98 30.81 -5.19
C PRO A 345 12.73 30.40 -3.73
N CYS A 346 11.62 30.85 -3.14
CA CYS A 346 11.29 30.54 -1.75
C CYS A 346 10.64 29.16 -1.65
N VAL A 347 11.25 28.27 -0.85
CA VAL A 347 10.71 26.91 -0.61
C VAL A 347 9.33 26.93 0.07
N HIS A 348 9.07 27.93 0.92
CA HIS A 348 7.78 28.07 1.59
C HIS A 348 6.69 28.52 0.60
N CYS A 349 6.98 29.50 -0.26
CA CYS A 349 6.04 29.88 -1.31
C CYS A 349 5.83 28.77 -2.35
N ARG A 350 6.86 27.96 -2.62
CA ARG A 350 6.72 26.79 -3.49
C ARG A 350 5.85 25.70 -2.84
N ALA A 351 5.90 25.53 -1.52
CA ALA A 351 4.96 24.67 -0.79
C ALA A 351 3.53 25.23 -0.85
N ASP A 352 3.35 26.55 -0.69
CA ASP A 352 2.04 27.21 -0.85
C ASP A 352 1.46 27.00 -2.25
N TYR A 353 2.30 27.09 -3.29
CA TYR A 353 1.92 26.81 -4.67
C TYR A 353 1.48 25.35 -4.87
N GLU A 354 2.24 24.40 -4.31
CA GLU A 354 1.92 22.97 -4.39
C GLU A 354 0.67 22.60 -3.60
N LEU A 355 0.38 23.28 -2.49
CA LEU A 355 -0.87 23.13 -1.75
C LEU A 355 -2.09 23.58 -2.57
N ILE A 356 -1.96 24.71 -3.28
CA ILE A 356 -3.01 25.16 -4.21
C ILE A 356 -3.24 24.09 -5.28
N LEU A 357 -2.18 23.53 -5.86
CA LEU A 357 -2.30 22.43 -6.82
C LEU A 357 -2.99 21.21 -6.22
N PHE A 358 -2.56 20.78 -5.04
CA PHE A 358 -3.08 19.60 -4.36
C PHE A 358 -4.59 19.69 -4.10
N VAL A 359 -5.06 20.83 -3.59
CA VAL A 359 -6.51 21.04 -3.34
C VAL A 359 -7.31 20.98 -4.64
N HIS A 360 -6.77 21.51 -5.75
CA HIS A 360 -7.44 21.47 -7.05
C HIS A 360 -7.45 20.06 -7.69
N LEU A 361 -6.63 19.11 -7.23
CA LEU A 361 -6.73 17.71 -7.72
C LEU A 361 -8.03 17.02 -7.28
N PHE A 362 -8.81 17.66 -6.41
CA PHE A 362 -10.10 17.18 -5.93
C PHE A 362 -11.30 17.82 -6.66
N ASP A 363 -11.08 18.85 -7.48
CA ASP A 363 -12.09 19.45 -8.37
C ASP A 363 -12.25 18.59 -9.63
#